data_AF-A0A0A2VXI0-F1
#
_entry.id   AF-A0A0A2VXI0-F1
#
_cell.length_a   1.000
_cell.length_b   1.000
_cell.length_c   1.000
_cell.angle_alpha   90.00
_cell.angle_beta   90.00
_cell.angle_gamma   90.00
#
_symmetry.space_group_name_H-M   'P 1'
#
loop_
_entity.id
_entity.type
_entity.pdbx_description
1 polymer ?
#
loop_
_entity_poly.entity_id
_entity_poly.type
_entity_poly.pdbx_seq_one_letter_code
_entity_poly.pdbx_strand_id
1 'polypeptide(L)'
;MHQTLGDYIRQRRLLMAATELRTTQRPIFDIAMDYGYVSQQTFSRVFRRVGVKKLSFAILAIGFASMAAQAATVYTEFPDNVNPKQKYVFYTHGKVLEGNTDRPSNPNKPQWGVYDFPAVKEKLSDDGYNLIAYHRAKDTQPDQYADKLKHDVNTLIAKGVPAKNITLVGFSRGGEITILAASKLQNKALNVAILAGCTHSIQDDAHNRLYGNVLSIYEASDEVGSCQTIVNHSPGIAHFKEIKISTGQQHGAFFRPNPEWVVPLKQWIASN
;
A
#
# COMPACT_ATOMS: atom_id res chain seq x y z
N MET A 1 -37.71 -32.85 -18.33
CA MET A 1 -36.92 -33.23 -17.13
C MET A 1 -37.85 -33.22 -15.93
N HIS A 2 -38.04 -34.35 -15.25
CA HIS A 2 -38.81 -34.39 -13.99
C HIS A 2 -37.95 -33.81 -12.86
N GLN A 3 -38.40 -32.70 -12.26
CA GLN A 3 -37.75 -32.13 -11.07
C GLN A 3 -38.23 -32.91 -9.84
N THR A 4 -37.30 -33.49 -9.07
CA THR A 4 -37.68 -34.15 -7.81
C THR A 4 -38.01 -33.12 -6.74
N LEU A 5 -38.83 -33.48 -5.75
CA LEU A 5 -39.11 -32.63 -4.59
C LEU A 5 -37.81 -32.19 -3.87
N GLY A 6 -36.83 -33.10 -3.80
CA GLY A 6 -35.50 -32.79 -3.25
C GLY A 6 -34.74 -31.74 -4.06
N ASP A 7 -34.82 -31.79 -5.40
CA ASP A 7 -34.20 -30.77 -6.26
C ASP A 7 -34.86 -29.40 -6.09
N TYR A 8 -36.20 -29.37 -5.99
CA TYR A 8 -36.95 -28.15 -5.76
C TYR A 8 -36.56 -27.47 -4.44
N ILE A 9 -36.49 -28.25 -3.34
CA ILE A 9 -36.10 -27.74 -2.02
C ILE A 9 -34.67 -27.19 -2.04
N ARG A 10 -33.72 -27.92 -2.64
CA ARG A 10 -32.32 -27.46 -2.77
C ARG A 10 -32.23 -26.17 -3.58
N GLN A 11 -32.96 -26.07 -4.68
CA GLN A 11 -32.97 -24.88 -5.52
C GLN A 11 -33.60 -23.68 -4.80
N ARG A 12 -34.68 -23.89 -4.04
CA ARG A 12 -35.35 -22.83 -3.29
C ARG A 12 -34.47 -22.30 -2.14
N ARG A 13 -33.79 -23.16 -1.40
CA ARG A 13 -32.80 -22.75 -0.39
C ARG A 13 -31.68 -21.89 -0.99
N LEU A 14 -31.15 -22.32 -2.14
CA LEU A 14 -30.09 -21.56 -2.82
C LEU A 14 -30.56 -20.17 -3.29
N LEU A 15 -31.80 -20.06 -3.77
CA LEU A 15 -32.38 -18.77 -4.19
C LEU A 15 -32.60 -17.81 -3.01
N MET A 16 -33.05 -18.33 -1.87
CA MET A 16 -33.23 -17.55 -0.65
C MET A 16 -31.87 -17.06 -0.12
N ALA A 17 -30.85 -17.92 -0.07
CA ALA A 17 -29.48 -17.54 0.27
C ALA A 17 -28.90 -16.49 -0.70
N ALA A 18 -29.17 -16.60 -2.00
CA ALA A 18 -28.77 -15.61 -3.00
C ALA A 18 -29.43 -14.23 -2.78
N THR A 19 -30.67 -14.24 -2.28
CA THR A 19 -31.42 -13.02 -1.98
C THR A 19 -30.78 -12.32 -0.79
N GLU A 20 -30.50 -13.05 0.30
CA GLU A 20 -29.84 -12.48 1.49
C GLU A 20 -28.44 -11.96 1.22
N LEU A 21 -27.65 -12.63 0.38
CA LEU A 21 -26.33 -12.12 -0.04
C LEU A 21 -26.42 -10.78 -0.77
N ARG A 22 -27.54 -10.51 -1.44
CA ARG A 22 -27.76 -9.28 -2.21
C ARG A 22 -28.37 -8.17 -1.36
N THR A 23 -29.22 -8.52 -0.39
CA THR A 23 -30.01 -7.54 0.36
C THR A 23 -29.46 -7.25 1.75
N THR A 24 -28.41 -7.95 2.18
CA THR A 24 -27.83 -7.80 3.53
C THR A 24 -26.30 -7.70 3.46
N GLN A 25 -25.68 -7.21 4.55
CA GLN A 25 -24.22 -7.20 4.75
C GLN A 25 -23.76 -8.37 5.65
N ARG A 26 -24.57 -9.44 5.76
CA ARG A 26 -24.26 -10.57 6.64
C ARG A 26 -23.07 -11.37 6.10
N PRO A 27 -22.19 -11.91 6.96
CA PRO A 27 -21.11 -12.78 6.53
C PRO A 27 -21.62 -13.98 5.73
N ILE A 28 -20.93 -14.30 4.63
CA ILE A 28 -21.28 -15.42 3.74
C ILE A 28 -21.31 -16.75 4.50
N PHE A 29 -20.45 -16.90 5.51
CA PHE A 29 -20.41 -18.07 6.37
C PHE A 29 -21.75 -18.30 7.07
N ASP A 30 -22.30 -17.26 7.71
CA ASP A 30 -23.54 -17.35 8.49
C ASP A 30 -24.73 -17.70 7.59
N ILE A 31 -24.85 -17.03 6.43
CA ILE A 31 -25.89 -17.32 5.44
C ILE A 31 -25.77 -18.79 4.96
N ALA A 32 -24.55 -19.28 4.72
CA ALA A 32 -24.37 -20.67 4.31
C ALA A 32 -24.87 -21.66 5.38
N MET A 33 -24.65 -21.38 6.67
CA MET A 33 -25.09 -22.25 7.76
C MET A 33 -26.62 -22.23 7.90
N ASP A 34 -27.24 -21.05 7.86
CA ASP A 34 -28.69 -20.89 7.99
C ASP A 34 -29.48 -21.65 6.91
N TYR A 35 -28.94 -21.69 5.69
CA TYR A 35 -29.56 -22.41 4.57
C TYR A 35 -29.17 -23.90 4.49
N GLY A 36 -28.53 -24.42 5.54
CA GLY A 36 -28.27 -25.85 5.76
C GLY A 36 -27.10 -26.41 4.96
N TYR A 37 -26.12 -25.57 4.60
CA TYR A 37 -24.86 -26.06 4.01
C TYR A 37 -23.88 -26.43 5.11
N VAL A 38 -23.15 -27.54 4.92
CA VAL A 38 -22.17 -28.05 5.89
C VAL A 38 -20.89 -27.21 5.98
N SER A 39 -20.61 -26.37 4.98
CA SER A 39 -19.50 -25.41 4.99
C SER A 39 -19.71 -24.30 3.98
N GLN A 40 -19.10 -23.13 4.22
CA GLN A 40 -19.07 -22.02 3.27
C GLN A 40 -18.48 -22.45 1.91
N GLN A 41 -17.44 -23.27 1.91
CA GLN A 41 -16.82 -23.78 0.68
C GLN A 41 -17.79 -24.61 -0.16
N THR A 42 -18.60 -25.45 0.50
CA THR A 42 -19.65 -26.25 -0.16
C THR A 42 -20.72 -25.34 -0.76
N PHE A 43 -21.15 -24.34 -0.01
CA PHE A 43 -22.09 -23.32 -0.48
C PHE A 43 -21.55 -22.58 -1.72
N SER A 44 -20.33 -22.01 -1.67
CA SER A 44 -19.75 -21.27 -2.79
C SER A 44 -19.56 -22.12 -4.05
N ARG A 45 -19.30 -23.43 -3.90
CA ARG A 45 -19.19 -24.38 -5.02
C ARG A 45 -20.55 -24.63 -5.68
N VAL A 46 -21.61 -24.83 -4.89
CA VAL A 46 -22.98 -25.03 -5.41
C VAL A 46 -23.50 -23.74 -6.05
N PHE A 47 -23.27 -22.59 -5.41
CA PHE A 47 -23.70 -21.27 -5.88
C PHE A 47 -23.10 -20.93 -7.25
N ARG A 48 -21.77 -21.09 -7.42
CA ARG A 48 -21.10 -20.90 -8.71
C ARG A 48 -21.63 -21.83 -9.80
N ARG A 49 -21.87 -23.11 -9.46
CA ARG A 49 -22.38 -24.10 -10.41
C ARG A 49 -23.78 -23.75 -10.94
N VAL A 50 -24.63 -23.12 -10.12
CA VAL A 50 -25.98 -22.68 -10.54
C VAL A 50 -25.95 -21.34 -11.27
N GLY A 51 -25.13 -20.38 -10.82
CA GLY A 51 -24.95 -19.08 -11.49
C GLY A 51 -24.41 -19.20 -12.91
N VAL A 52 -23.56 -20.20 -13.18
CA VAL A 52 -22.97 -20.44 -14.51
C VAL A 52 -23.92 -21.20 -15.45
N LYS A 53 -24.92 -21.94 -14.93
CA LYS A 53 -25.83 -22.76 -15.77
C LYS A 53 -27.07 -22.03 -16.29
N LYS A 54 -27.33 -20.77 -15.88
CA LYS A 54 -28.54 -20.01 -16.27
C LYS A 54 -28.27 -18.75 -17.09
N LEU A 55 -27.04 -18.54 -17.56
CA LEU A 55 -26.72 -17.39 -18.41
C LEU A 55 -26.83 -17.78 -19.90
N SER A 56 -28.06 -17.86 -20.39
CA SER A 56 -28.36 -17.79 -21.82
C SER A 56 -28.62 -16.34 -22.20
N PHE A 57 -27.93 -15.86 -23.23
CA PHE A 57 -27.97 -14.49 -23.77
C PHE A 57 -29.39 -13.91 -23.87
N ALA A 58 -29.62 -12.78 -23.20
CA ALA A 58 -30.61 -11.79 -23.61
C ALA A 58 -30.07 -10.40 -23.29
N ILE A 59 -29.66 -9.71 -24.35
CA ILE A 59 -29.22 -8.33 -24.37
C ILE A 59 -30.40 -7.45 -23.94
N LEU A 60 -30.28 -6.78 -22.80
CA LEU A 60 -31.04 -5.57 -22.53
C LEU A 60 -30.05 -4.49 -22.12
N ALA A 61 -29.78 -3.60 -23.07
CA ALA A 61 -29.01 -2.38 -22.88
C ALA A 61 -29.76 -1.47 -21.89
N ILE A 62 -29.39 -1.58 -20.62
CA ILE A 62 -29.60 -0.51 -19.64
C ILE A 62 -28.22 -0.13 -19.17
N GLY A 63 -27.81 1.09 -19.52
CA GLY A 63 -26.50 1.64 -19.22
C GLY A 63 -26.25 1.69 -17.72
N PHE A 64 -25.71 0.62 -17.18
CA PHE A 64 -24.75 0.74 -16.10
C PHE A 64 -23.44 1.05 -16.79
N ALA A 65 -23.03 2.33 -16.76
CA ALA A 65 -21.61 2.64 -16.83
C ALA A 65 -20.97 1.79 -15.74
N SER A 66 -20.35 0.69 -16.15
CA SER A 66 -19.52 -0.13 -15.31
C SER A 66 -18.43 0.81 -14.82
N MET A 67 -18.57 1.31 -13.59
CA MET A 67 -17.38 1.61 -12.80
C MET A 67 -16.72 0.27 -12.61
N ALA A 68 -15.92 -0.15 -13.60
CA ALA A 68 -14.89 -1.11 -13.37
C ALA A 68 -14.09 -0.50 -12.22
N ALA A 69 -14.21 -1.09 -11.04
CA ALA A 69 -13.28 -0.83 -9.95
C ALA A 69 -11.90 -1.12 -10.55
N GLN A 70 -11.20 -0.05 -10.91
CA GLN A 70 -9.88 -0.16 -11.48
C GLN A 70 -9.02 -0.55 -10.28
N ALA A 71 -8.67 -1.83 -10.18
CA ALA A 71 -7.86 -2.30 -9.08
C ALA A 71 -6.65 -1.37 -8.96
N ALA A 72 -6.49 -0.77 -7.77
CA ALA A 72 -5.41 0.15 -7.47
C ALA A 72 -4.08 -0.40 -8.02
N THR A 73 -3.48 0.36 -8.93
CA THR A 73 -2.35 -0.11 -9.73
C THR A 73 -1.07 -0.04 -8.92
N VAL A 74 -0.45 -1.19 -8.71
CA VAL A 74 0.86 -1.32 -8.06
C VAL A 74 1.91 -1.59 -9.13
N TYR A 75 2.80 -0.62 -9.33
CA TYR A 75 3.89 -0.69 -10.28
C TYR A 75 5.15 -1.24 -9.61
N THR A 76 5.74 -2.27 -10.22
CA THR A 76 7.03 -2.85 -9.84
C THR A 76 8.19 -2.32 -10.69
N GLU A 77 7.89 -1.45 -11.65
CA GLU A 77 8.80 -0.72 -12.52
C GLU A 77 8.22 0.67 -12.82
N PHE A 78 8.99 1.57 -13.42
CA PHE A 78 8.45 2.91 -13.70
C PHE A 78 7.29 2.83 -14.71
N PRO A 79 6.15 3.51 -14.48
CA PRO A 79 5.00 3.41 -15.37
C PRO A 79 5.32 3.94 -16.77
N ASP A 80 5.07 3.12 -17.80
CA ASP A 80 5.20 3.54 -19.20
C ASP A 80 4.28 4.72 -19.52
N ASN A 81 3.02 4.60 -19.09
CA ASN A 81 1.96 5.57 -19.31
C ASN A 81 1.75 6.41 -18.05
N VAL A 82 2.12 7.69 -18.13
CA VAL A 82 1.95 8.65 -17.04
C VAL A 82 0.77 9.56 -17.36
N ASN A 83 -0.23 9.55 -16.48
CA ASN A 83 -1.32 10.52 -16.48
C ASN A 83 -0.97 11.73 -15.58
N PRO A 84 -0.86 12.96 -16.13
CA PRO A 84 -0.49 14.15 -15.37
C PRO A 84 -1.52 14.59 -14.32
N LYS A 85 -2.77 14.10 -14.42
CA LYS A 85 -3.85 14.44 -13.47
C LYS A 85 -3.91 13.52 -12.25
N GLN A 86 -3.17 12.42 -12.24
CA GLN A 86 -3.17 11.44 -11.15
C GLN A 86 -2.05 11.70 -10.14
N LYS A 87 -2.19 11.07 -8.97
CA LYS A 87 -1.16 11.05 -7.92
C LYS A 87 -0.25 9.83 -8.08
N TYR A 88 0.99 9.96 -7.62
CA TYR A 88 2.00 8.90 -7.64
C TYR A 88 2.68 8.80 -6.30
N VAL A 89 2.76 7.60 -5.75
CA VAL A 89 3.36 7.33 -4.44
C VAL A 89 4.49 6.35 -4.64
N PHE A 90 5.72 6.76 -4.39
CA PHE A 90 6.87 5.86 -4.34
C PHE A 90 6.98 5.27 -2.94
N TYR A 91 7.05 3.95 -2.82
CA TYR A 91 7.39 3.25 -1.58
C TYR A 91 8.75 2.58 -1.72
N THR A 92 9.73 3.09 -0.96
CA THR A 92 11.09 2.58 -0.93
C THR A 92 11.27 1.73 0.33
N HIS A 93 11.50 0.43 0.13
CA HIS A 93 11.50 -0.56 1.21
C HIS A 93 12.80 -0.60 2.03
N GLY A 94 12.77 -1.31 3.17
CA GLY A 94 13.94 -1.50 4.04
C GLY A 94 14.99 -2.47 3.49
N LYS A 95 16.19 -2.49 4.10
CA LYS A 95 17.37 -3.25 3.58
C LYS A 95 17.12 -4.76 3.43
N VAL A 96 16.36 -5.36 4.35
CA VAL A 96 16.16 -6.83 4.37
C VAL A 96 15.46 -7.37 3.12
N LEU A 97 14.74 -6.52 2.37
CA LEU A 97 14.05 -6.87 1.12
C LEU A 97 14.92 -6.74 -0.14
N GLU A 98 16.16 -6.28 0.00
CA GLU A 98 17.10 -6.21 -1.12
C GLU A 98 17.47 -7.61 -1.62
N GLY A 99 17.55 -7.78 -2.94
CA GLY A 99 17.77 -9.08 -3.56
C GLY A 99 16.49 -9.82 -3.96
N ASN A 100 15.38 -9.09 -4.18
CA ASN A 100 14.13 -9.60 -4.74
C ASN A 100 13.47 -10.71 -3.90
N THR A 101 13.46 -10.56 -2.59
CA THR A 101 12.78 -11.47 -1.65
C THR A 101 11.50 -10.81 -1.14
N ASP A 102 10.35 -11.48 -1.26
CA ASP A 102 9.06 -10.91 -0.80
C ASP A 102 8.87 -10.96 0.73
N ARG A 103 9.43 -11.97 1.39
CA ARG A 103 9.15 -12.30 2.80
C ARG A 103 10.39 -12.63 3.65
N PRO A 104 11.43 -11.77 3.68
CA PRO A 104 12.62 -12.01 4.47
C PRO A 104 12.38 -11.77 5.97
N SER A 105 13.26 -12.34 6.78
CA SER A 105 13.45 -11.97 8.19
C SER A 105 14.90 -11.51 8.40
N ASN A 106 15.14 -10.72 9.45
CA ASN A 106 16.51 -10.37 9.85
C ASN A 106 17.07 -11.46 10.79
N PRO A 107 18.09 -12.23 10.38
CA PRO A 107 18.65 -13.29 11.23
C PRO A 107 19.25 -12.75 12.53
N ASN A 108 19.74 -11.51 12.54
CA ASN A 108 20.36 -10.89 13.71
C ASN A 108 19.35 -10.22 14.65
N LYS A 109 18.09 -10.06 14.21
CA LYS A 109 17.01 -9.39 14.96
C LYS A 109 15.70 -10.15 14.75
N PRO A 110 15.60 -11.42 15.21
CA PRO A 110 14.42 -12.26 14.97
C PRO A 110 13.12 -11.67 15.51
N GLN A 111 13.20 -10.81 16.54
CA GLN A 111 12.05 -10.13 17.13
C GLN A 111 11.35 -9.15 16.18
N TRP A 112 12.02 -8.68 15.11
CA TRP A 112 11.37 -7.84 14.09
C TRP A 112 10.40 -8.62 13.21
N GLY A 113 10.48 -9.96 13.25
CA GLY A 113 9.60 -10.84 12.50
C GLY A 113 9.88 -10.84 10.99
N VAL A 114 8.88 -11.31 10.25
CA VAL A 114 8.91 -11.39 8.77
C VAL A 114 8.40 -10.08 8.19
N TYR A 115 9.16 -9.51 7.26
CA TYR A 115 8.72 -8.41 6.43
C TYR A 115 7.84 -8.93 5.30
N ASP A 116 6.52 -8.73 5.39
CA ASP A 116 5.57 -9.15 4.35
C ASP A 116 5.35 -8.02 3.33
N PHE A 117 6.27 -7.91 2.38
CA PHE A 117 6.21 -6.84 1.38
C PHE A 117 4.99 -6.92 0.46
N PRO A 118 4.52 -8.10 0.02
CA PRO A 118 3.23 -8.22 -0.67
C PRO A 118 2.07 -7.62 0.14
N ALA A 119 1.97 -7.94 1.44
CA ALA A 119 0.90 -7.41 2.29
C ALA A 119 1.02 -5.89 2.48
N VAL A 120 2.25 -5.36 2.57
CA VAL A 120 2.49 -3.92 2.61
C VAL A 120 2.03 -3.25 1.31
N LYS A 121 2.41 -3.79 0.14
CA LYS A 121 1.97 -3.29 -1.17
C LYS A 121 0.45 -3.32 -1.31
N GLU A 122 -0.17 -4.44 -0.94
CA GLU A 122 -1.63 -4.60 -0.95
C GLU A 122 -2.32 -3.55 -0.08
N LYS A 123 -1.87 -3.36 1.16
CA LYS A 123 -2.52 -2.44 2.08
C LYS A 123 -2.29 -0.97 1.71
N LEU A 124 -1.13 -0.65 1.16
CA LEU A 124 -0.84 0.67 0.62
C LEU A 124 -1.48 0.91 -0.74
N SER A 125 -2.00 -0.10 -1.41
CA SER A 125 -2.74 0.12 -2.65
C SER A 125 -4.00 0.95 -2.36
N ASP A 126 -4.30 1.90 -3.24
CA ASP A 126 -5.44 2.79 -3.13
C ASP A 126 -5.85 3.32 -4.52
N ASP A 127 -7.14 3.45 -4.78
CA ASP A 127 -7.64 3.94 -6.07
C ASP A 127 -7.33 5.45 -6.28
N GLY A 128 -6.96 6.16 -5.21
CA GLY A 128 -6.61 7.58 -5.25
C GLY A 128 -5.21 7.89 -5.80
N TYR A 129 -4.34 6.89 -6.00
CA TYR A 129 -2.98 7.09 -6.52
C TYR A 129 -2.40 5.84 -7.20
N ASN A 130 -1.36 6.07 -8.00
CA ASN A 130 -0.52 5.01 -8.55
C ASN A 130 0.58 4.67 -7.54
N LEU A 131 0.55 3.46 -6.97
CA LEU A 131 1.58 3.00 -6.04
C LEU A 131 2.77 2.45 -6.82
N ILE A 132 3.96 2.98 -6.59
CA ILE A 132 5.21 2.58 -7.22
C ILE A 132 6.11 1.96 -6.14
N ALA A 133 6.27 0.64 -6.16
CA ALA A 133 6.96 -0.11 -5.11
C ALA A 133 7.87 -1.19 -5.70
N TYR A 134 9.07 -0.78 -6.10
CA TYR A 134 10.07 -1.66 -6.70
C TYR A 134 10.73 -2.56 -5.65
N HIS A 135 11.13 -3.76 -6.06
CA HIS A 135 12.24 -4.42 -5.37
C HIS A 135 13.55 -3.78 -5.77
N ARG A 136 14.44 -3.64 -4.79
CA ARG A 136 15.82 -3.20 -5.01
C ARG A 136 16.75 -4.41 -5.12
N ALA A 137 17.74 -4.29 -5.98
CA ALA A 137 18.79 -5.29 -6.12
C ALA A 137 19.55 -5.48 -4.79
N LYS A 138 20.17 -6.64 -4.62
CA LYS A 138 21.03 -6.89 -3.46
C LYS A 138 22.17 -5.86 -3.42
N ASP A 139 22.51 -5.40 -2.22
CA ASP A 139 23.63 -4.47 -1.98
C ASP A 139 23.48 -3.12 -2.71
N THR A 140 22.22 -2.66 -2.84
CA THR A 140 21.89 -1.38 -3.46
C THR A 140 22.59 -0.23 -2.74
N GLN A 141 23.30 0.61 -3.50
CA GLN A 141 23.96 1.79 -2.95
C GLN A 141 22.94 2.93 -2.75
N PRO A 142 22.81 3.46 -1.52
CA PRO A 142 21.76 4.44 -1.20
C PRO A 142 21.78 5.68 -2.08
N ASP A 143 22.97 6.28 -2.26
CA ASP A 143 23.10 7.53 -3.01
C ASP A 143 22.76 7.36 -4.50
N GLN A 144 23.23 6.27 -5.11
CA GLN A 144 22.92 5.95 -6.51
C GLN A 144 21.42 5.69 -6.73
N TYR A 145 20.77 5.01 -5.78
CA TYR A 145 19.34 4.79 -5.86
C TYR A 145 18.55 6.08 -5.62
N ALA A 146 19.05 6.99 -4.77
CA ALA A 146 18.48 8.31 -4.60
C ALA A 146 18.56 9.13 -5.89
N ASP A 147 19.63 9.00 -6.69
CA ASP A 147 19.72 9.58 -8.03
C ASP A 147 18.70 8.98 -8.99
N LYS A 148 18.48 7.66 -8.94
CA LYS A 148 17.39 7.02 -9.70
C LYS A 148 16.02 7.57 -9.28
N LEU A 149 15.73 7.66 -7.98
CA LEU A 149 14.46 8.16 -7.49
C LEU A 149 14.24 9.62 -7.90
N LYS A 150 15.28 10.46 -7.84
CA LYS A 150 15.26 11.82 -8.38
C LYS A 150 14.95 11.83 -9.88
N HIS A 151 15.56 10.94 -10.66
CA HIS A 151 15.28 10.83 -12.09
C HIS A 151 13.82 10.44 -12.36
N ASP A 152 13.29 9.44 -11.66
CA ASP A 152 11.89 9.01 -11.78
C ASP A 152 10.93 10.16 -11.44
N VAL A 153 11.18 10.90 -10.35
CA VAL A 153 10.38 12.08 -9.95
C VAL A 153 10.42 13.18 -11.02
N ASN A 154 11.62 13.55 -11.49
CA ASN A 154 11.76 14.55 -12.54
C ASN A 154 11.08 14.13 -13.85
N THR A 155 11.07 12.83 -14.15
CA THR A 155 10.36 12.28 -15.31
C THR A 155 8.84 12.45 -15.18
N LEU A 156 8.26 12.19 -13.99
CA LEU A 156 6.84 12.47 -13.75
C LEU A 156 6.52 13.96 -13.91
N ILE A 157 7.36 14.84 -13.35
CA ILE A 157 7.18 16.29 -13.46
C ILE A 157 7.28 16.75 -14.93
N ALA A 158 8.26 16.25 -15.68
CA ALA A 158 8.43 16.56 -17.10
C ALA A 158 7.23 16.07 -17.95
N LYS A 159 6.59 14.97 -17.56
CA LYS A 159 5.34 14.48 -18.15
C LYS A 159 4.09 15.22 -17.65
N GLY A 160 4.25 16.29 -16.87
CA GLY A 160 3.18 17.21 -16.46
C GLY A 160 2.50 16.89 -15.13
N VAL A 161 3.00 15.91 -14.36
CA VAL A 161 2.49 15.65 -13.01
C VAL A 161 2.92 16.78 -12.08
N PRO A 162 1.99 17.50 -11.41
CA PRO A 162 2.37 18.51 -10.42
C PRO A 162 3.17 17.87 -9.29
N ALA A 163 4.26 18.52 -8.83
CA ALA A 163 5.08 17.98 -7.75
C ALA A 163 4.27 17.67 -6.46
N LYS A 164 3.25 18.47 -6.15
CA LYS A 164 2.32 18.21 -5.04
C LYS A 164 1.52 16.91 -5.14
N ASN A 165 1.43 16.32 -6.33
CA ASN A 165 0.78 15.03 -6.55
C ASN A 165 1.76 13.86 -6.45
N ILE A 166 3.02 14.09 -6.06
CA ILE A 166 4.07 13.07 -5.94
C ILE A 166 4.46 12.94 -4.47
N THR A 167 4.35 11.73 -3.95
CA THR A 167 4.75 11.40 -2.58
C THR A 167 5.90 10.40 -2.57
N LEU A 168 6.96 10.69 -1.84
CA LEU A 168 8.05 9.77 -1.57
C LEU A 168 7.89 9.19 -0.17
N VAL A 169 7.75 7.86 -0.07
CA VAL A 169 7.67 7.13 1.19
C VAL A 169 8.88 6.22 1.30
N GLY A 170 9.58 6.25 2.43
CA GLY A 170 10.75 5.41 2.66
C GLY A 170 10.78 4.82 4.06
N PHE A 171 11.06 3.52 4.16
CA PHE A 171 11.25 2.82 5.45
C PHE A 171 12.69 2.37 5.66
N SER A 172 13.28 2.61 6.84
CA SER A 172 14.64 2.14 7.19
C SER A 172 15.69 2.63 6.17
N ARG A 173 16.46 1.74 5.56
CA ARG A 173 17.33 2.03 4.39
C ARG A 173 16.60 2.72 3.23
N GLY A 174 15.31 2.45 3.05
CA GLY A 174 14.46 3.19 2.12
C GLY A 174 14.18 4.62 2.57
N GLY A 175 14.06 4.86 3.88
CA GLY A 175 13.96 6.20 4.47
C GLY A 175 15.24 7.01 4.27
N GLU A 176 16.41 6.40 4.49
CA GLU A 176 17.72 6.98 4.12
C GLU A 176 17.74 7.44 2.66
N ILE A 177 17.37 6.55 1.73
CA ILE A 177 17.32 6.86 0.29
C ILE A 177 16.32 7.99 0.00
N THR A 178 15.15 7.99 0.65
CA THR A 178 14.15 9.04 0.49
C THR A 178 14.67 10.40 0.99
N ILE A 179 15.41 10.45 2.09
CA ILE A 179 16.06 11.67 2.60
C ILE A 179 17.10 12.18 1.59
N LEU A 180 17.97 11.30 1.09
CA LEU A 180 18.97 11.65 0.06
C LEU A 180 18.30 12.18 -1.21
N ALA A 181 17.23 11.52 -1.68
CA ALA A 181 16.50 11.95 -2.87
C ALA A 181 15.84 13.31 -2.65
N ALA A 182 15.21 13.54 -1.49
CA ALA A 182 14.64 14.84 -1.14
C ALA A 182 15.71 15.94 -1.12
N SER A 183 16.89 15.67 -0.56
CA SER A 183 18.03 16.59 -0.53
C SER A 183 18.54 16.93 -1.94
N LYS A 184 18.58 15.95 -2.85
CA LYS A 184 18.99 16.14 -4.25
C LYS A 184 17.92 16.80 -5.13
N LEU A 185 16.65 16.69 -4.76
CA LEU A 185 15.49 17.26 -5.48
C LEU A 185 15.22 18.71 -5.08
N GLN A 186 15.38 19.06 -3.80
CA GLN A 186 15.16 20.39 -3.23
C GLN A 186 13.80 21.02 -3.56
N ASN A 187 12.79 20.18 -3.79
CA ASN A 187 11.48 20.62 -4.27
C ASN A 187 10.50 20.78 -3.10
N LYS A 188 10.14 22.04 -2.80
CA LYS A 188 9.25 22.41 -1.67
C LYS A 188 7.78 22.05 -1.89
N ALA A 189 7.41 21.56 -3.07
CA ALA A 189 6.04 21.15 -3.37
C ALA A 189 5.84 19.63 -3.27
N LEU A 190 6.90 18.82 -3.14
CA LEU A 190 6.77 17.37 -2.97
C LEU A 190 6.21 17.00 -1.59
N ASN A 191 5.62 15.82 -1.51
CA ASN A 191 5.27 15.19 -0.24
C ASN A 191 6.33 14.12 0.09
N VAL A 192 6.75 14.06 1.35
CA VAL A 192 7.77 13.12 1.82
C VAL A 192 7.28 12.47 3.11
N ALA A 193 7.39 11.16 3.21
CA ALA A 193 7.08 10.39 4.42
C ALA A 193 8.24 9.47 4.78
N ILE A 194 8.80 9.66 5.98
CA ILE A 194 9.90 8.86 6.51
C ILE A 194 9.35 7.94 7.59
N LEU A 195 9.55 6.64 7.42
CA LEU A 195 9.17 5.60 8.37
C LEU A 195 10.47 5.06 9.00
N ALA A 196 10.73 5.35 10.27
CA ALA A 196 11.93 4.90 11.00
C ALA A 196 13.23 4.97 10.15
N GLY A 197 13.47 6.12 9.50
CA GLY A 197 14.59 6.32 8.56
C GLY A 197 15.63 7.36 9.01
N CYS A 198 15.37 8.09 10.10
CA CYS A 198 16.24 9.14 10.62
C CYS A 198 17.26 8.58 11.63
N THR A 199 18.18 7.75 11.13
CA THR A 199 19.32 7.31 11.95
C THR A 199 20.27 8.48 12.23
N HIS A 200 21.05 8.41 13.31
CA HIS A 200 22.07 9.42 13.63
C HIS A 200 22.99 9.74 12.45
N SER A 201 23.49 8.72 11.75
CA SER A 201 24.36 8.90 10.58
C SER A 201 23.72 9.72 9.45
N ILE A 202 22.39 9.69 9.32
CA ILE A 202 21.67 10.42 8.28
C ILE A 202 21.24 11.79 8.76
N GLN A 203 20.69 11.87 9.97
CA GLN A 203 20.12 13.11 10.48
C GLN A 203 21.15 14.09 11.06
N ASP A 204 22.38 13.65 11.34
CA ASP A 204 23.43 14.52 11.87
C ASP A 204 24.36 15.05 10.75
N ASP A 205 24.24 14.53 9.53
CA ASP A 205 24.98 15.00 8.36
C ASP A 205 24.34 16.28 7.78
N ALA A 206 25.07 17.39 7.86
CA ALA A 206 24.64 18.71 7.41
C ALA A 206 24.41 18.82 5.89
N HIS A 207 24.80 17.82 5.09
CA HIS A 207 24.48 17.74 3.66
C HIS A 207 23.10 17.14 3.41
N ASN A 208 22.53 16.42 4.37
CA ASN A 208 21.19 15.86 4.26
C ASN A 208 20.16 16.91 4.70
N ARG A 209 19.26 17.25 3.78
CA ARG A 209 18.15 18.17 4.05
C ARG A 209 16.85 17.62 3.50
N LEU A 210 15.77 17.86 4.24
CA LEU A 210 14.42 17.59 3.80
C LEU A 210 13.77 18.83 3.19
N TYR A 211 12.86 18.59 2.27
CA TYR A 211 12.12 19.61 1.53
C TYR A 211 10.66 19.19 1.40
N GLY A 212 9.76 20.16 1.29
CA GLY A 212 8.35 19.92 1.01
C GLY A 212 7.50 19.63 2.24
N ASN A 213 6.43 18.86 2.06
CA ASN A 213 5.51 18.47 3.14
C ASN A 213 6.00 17.15 3.73
N VAL A 214 6.54 17.18 4.94
CA VAL A 214 7.23 16.07 5.57
C VAL A 214 6.38 15.44 6.65
N LEU A 215 6.16 14.13 6.54
CA LEU A 215 5.69 13.25 7.59
C LEU A 215 6.84 12.40 8.12
N SER A 216 6.96 12.30 9.44
CA SER A 216 7.77 11.30 10.12
C SER A 216 6.86 10.37 10.91
N ILE A 217 7.05 9.04 10.79
CA ILE A 217 6.46 8.06 11.69
C ILE A 217 7.58 7.20 12.27
N TYR A 218 7.70 7.16 13.59
CA TYR A 218 8.70 6.35 14.28
C TYR A 218 8.07 5.54 15.41
N GLU A 219 8.68 4.42 15.75
CA GLU A 219 8.23 3.54 16.82
C GLU A 219 9.01 3.83 18.11
N ALA A 220 8.28 4.00 19.21
CA ALA A 220 8.85 4.38 20.50
C ALA A 220 9.86 3.35 21.03
N SER A 221 9.69 2.08 20.66
CA SER A 221 10.58 0.97 21.04
C SER A 221 11.72 0.70 20.05
N ASP A 222 11.82 1.47 18.95
CA ASP A 222 12.87 1.32 17.95
C ASP A 222 14.16 2.06 18.34
N GLU A 223 15.30 1.55 17.86
CA GLU A 223 16.60 2.23 17.95
C GLU A 223 16.64 3.47 17.04
N VAL A 224 15.82 3.50 15.97
CA VAL A 224 15.66 4.66 15.10
C VAL A 224 14.50 5.54 15.57
N GLY A 225 14.84 6.71 16.12
CA GLY A 225 13.89 7.63 16.72
C GLY A 225 13.35 8.73 15.80
N SER A 226 12.97 9.84 16.43
CA SER A 226 12.43 11.04 15.79
C SER A 226 13.32 11.60 14.68
N CYS A 227 12.71 12.25 13.69
CA CYS A 227 13.39 13.01 12.64
C CYS A 227 13.62 14.48 13.01
N GLN A 228 13.38 14.88 14.27
CA GLN A 228 13.46 16.29 14.66
C GLN A 228 14.83 16.92 14.41
N THR A 229 15.93 16.15 14.54
CA THR A 229 17.29 16.67 14.33
C THR A 229 17.50 17.15 12.89
N ILE A 230 17.13 16.34 11.89
CA ILE A 230 17.24 16.74 10.47
C ILE A 230 16.26 17.86 10.12
N VAL A 231 15.07 17.86 10.73
CA VAL A 231 14.08 18.92 10.54
C VAL A 231 14.60 20.27 11.01
N ASN A 232 15.31 20.32 12.14
CA ASN A 232 15.84 21.56 12.72
C ASN A 232 16.82 22.31 11.79
N HIS A 233 17.47 21.62 10.85
CA HIS A 233 18.38 22.22 9.87
C HIS A 233 17.91 22.10 8.42
N SER A 234 16.61 21.85 8.21
CA SER A 234 15.99 21.73 6.89
C SER A 234 15.05 22.91 6.60
N PRO A 235 15.57 24.09 6.22
CA PRO A 235 14.74 25.29 5.93
C PRO A 235 13.87 25.14 4.67
N GLY A 236 14.02 24.03 3.94
CA GLY A 236 13.22 23.68 2.77
C GLY A 236 11.88 23.01 3.09
N ILE A 237 11.61 22.67 4.35
CA ILE A 237 10.35 22.06 4.78
C ILE A 237 9.25 23.13 4.79
N ALA A 238 8.16 22.86 4.07
CA ALA A 238 6.96 23.70 4.06
C ALA A 238 6.05 23.39 5.26
N HIS A 239 5.85 22.09 5.54
CA HIS A 239 5.05 21.61 6.65
C HIS A 239 5.69 20.34 7.23
N PHE A 240 5.68 20.22 8.56
CA PHE A 240 6.18 19.02 9.25
C PHE A 240 5.11 18.44 10.17
N LYS A 241 4.93 17.13 10.09
CA LYS A 241 4.15 16.35 11.05
C LYS A 241 4.97 15.15 11.48
N GLU A 242 4.97 14.87 12.78
CA GLU A 242 5.58 13.67 13.32
C GLU A 242 4.57 12.87 14.14
N ILE A 243 4.64 11.55 14.02
CA ILE A 243 3.80 10.60 14.72
C ILE A 243 4.69 9.57 15.40
N LYS A 244 4.57 9.47 16.72
CA LYS A 244 5.15 8.37 17.49
C LYS A 244 4.12 7.27 17.64
N ILE A 245 4.45 6.06 17.20
CA ILE A 245 3.67 4.84 17.46
C ILE A 245 4.30 4.03 18.60
N SER A 246 3.51 3.18 19.26
CA SER A 246 3.94 2.44 20.46
C SER A 246 3.47 0.98 20.40
N THR A 247 3.86 0.28 19.34
CA THR A 247 3.51 -1.11 19.07
C THR A 247 4.33 -2.11 19.89
N GLY A 248 5.50 -1.69 20.40
CA GLY A 248 6.45 -2.58 21.06
C GLY A 248 7.22 -3.50 20.10
N GLN A 249 7.05 -3.32 18.79
CA GLN A 249 7.64 -4.19 17.76
C GLN A 249 9.02 -3.71 17.26
N GLN A 250 9.59 -2.67 17.88
CA GLN A 250 10.86 -2.06 17.48
C GLN A 250 10.85 -1.70 15.98
N HIS A 251 11.97 -1.85 15.29
CA HIS A 251 12.07 -1.65 13.85
C HIS A 251 11.12 -2.53 13.02
N GLY A 252 10.69 -3.67 13.58
CA GLY A 252 9.72 -4.57 12.96
C GLY A 252 8.29 -4.01 12.88
N ALA A 253 8.00 -2.88 13.54
CA ALA A 253 6.68 -2.24 13.49
C ALA A 253 6.20 -1.90 12.06
N PHE A 254 7.12 -1.79 11.11
CA PHE A 254 6.86 -1.47 9.71
C PHE A 254 7.02 -2.68 8.76
N PHE A 255 7.38 -3.85 9.27
CA PHE A 255 7.56 -5.08 8.47
C PHE A 255 6.21 -5.64 7.97
N ARG A 256 5.12 -5.24 8.61
CA ARG A 256 3.76 -5.64 8.29
C ARG A 256 2.88 -4.41 8.22
N PRO A 257 1.74 -4.46 7.50
CA PRO A 257 0.84 -3.33 7.36
C PRO A 257 0.00 -3.07 8.64
N ASN A 258 0.68 -2.82 9.76
CA ASN A 258 0.07 -2.47 11.03
C ASN A 258 -0.74 -1.16 10.89
N PRO A 259 -1.99 -1.11 11.38
CA PRO A 259 -2.85 0.07 11.25
C PRO A 259 -2.21 1.36 11.80
N GLU A 260 -1.39 1.26 12.84
CA GLU A 260 -0.75 2.37 13.56
C GLU A 260 0.12 3.25 12.66
N TRP A 261 0.75 2.69 11.63
CA TRP A 261 1.51 3.48 10.65
C TRP A 261 0.79 3.59 9.30
N VAL A 262 0.06 2.55 8.88
CA VAL A 262 -0.61 2.54 7.57
C VAL A 262 -1.72 3.58 7.51
N VAL A 263 -2.59 3.62 8.53
CA VAL A 263 -3.75 4.52 8.54
C VAL A 263 -3.30 5.99 8.49
N PRO A 264 -2.41 6.47 9.39
CA PRO A 264 -1.97 7.86 9.31
C PRO A 264 -1.17 8.18 8.05
N LEU A 265 -0.39 7.23 7.50
CA LEU A 265 0.30 7.43 6.23
C LEU A 265 -0.70 7.61 5.07
N LYS A 266 -1.69 6.73 4.95
CA LYS A 266 -2.71 6.86 3.88
C LYS A 266 -3.52 8.13 4.03
N GLN A 267 -3.87 8.53 5.25
CA GLN A 267 -4.53 9.81 5.52
C GLN A 267 -3.65 10.99 5.08
N TRP A 268 -2.35 10.94 5.36
CA TRP A 268 -1.41 11.98 4.92
C TRP A 268 -1.31 12.06 3.38
N ILE A 269 -1.22 10.92 2.70
CA ILE A 269 -1.20 10.84 1.23
C ILE A 269 -2.50 11.36 0.60
N ALA A 270 -3.64 11.11 1.24
CA ALA A 270 -4.93 11.59 0.73
C ALA A 270 -5.04 13.12 0.86
N SER A 271 -4.58 13.67 1.98
CA SER A 271 -4.70 15.10 2.33
C SER A 271 -3.66 16.02 1.68
N ASN A 272 -2.62 15.48 1.05
CA ASN A 272 -1.58 16.24 0.35
C ASN A 272 -1.50 15.84 -1.12
#